data_AF-A0A922VPW1-F1
#
_entry.id   AF-A0A922VPW1-F1
#
_cell.length_a   1.000
_cell.length_b   1.000
_cell.length_c   1.000
_cell.angle_alpha   90.00
_cell.angle_beta   90.00
_cell.angle_gamma   90.00
#
_symmetry.space_group_name_H-M   'P 1'
#
loop_
_entity.id
_entity.type
_entity.pdbx_description
1 polymer ?
#
loop_
_entity_poly.entity_id
_entity_poly.type
_entity_poly.pdbx_seq_one_letter_code
_entity_poly.pdbx_strand_id
1 'polypeptide(L)'
;MLVLCVAAAPAFAQDIDRAPKSEADADADGFSLMEEGAKLLLRGLMTEMEPALDEMSKALSDLEPALRELGPKFQQLIAMIGDFRNYDAPVMLPNGDILIRRSEPILPRPDFLPGPNGETEL
;
A
#
# COMPACT_ATOMS: atom_id res chain seq x y z
N MET A 1 79.03 5.80 16.44
CA MET A 1 77.99 6.49 17.21
C MET A 1 76.94 6.98 16.20
N LEU A 2 76.12 6.16 15.53
CA LEU A 2 75.15 5.13 15.96
C LEU A 2 74.20 5.60 17.06
N VAL A 3 73.01 6.08 16.66
CA VAL A 3 71.68 6.11 17.32
C VAL A 3 70.72 6.51 16.15
N LEU A 4 69.95 5.67 15.45
CA LEU A 4 68.90 4.70 15.84
C LEU A 4 67.89 5.36 16.80
N CYS A 5 66.72 5.84 16.39
CA CYS A 5 65.57 5.01 16.06
C CYS A 5 64.50 5.79 15.27
N VAL A 6 64.01 5.15 14.21
CA VAL A 6 62.68 5.37 13.62
C VAL A 6 61.62 5.17 14.71
N ALA A 7 60.83 6.21 15.00
CA ALA A 7 59.57 6.06 15.73
C ALA A 7 58.43 5.97 14.71
N ALA A 8 58.45 4.91 13.91
CA ALA A 8 57.22 4.35 13.38
C ALA A 8 56.55 3.67 14.57
N ALA A 9 55.55 4.32 15.17
CA ALA A 9 54.64 3.63 16.06
C ALA A 9 53.59 2.94 15.18
N PRO A 10 53.66 1.60 14.99
CA PRO A 10 52.52 0.88 14.43
C PRO A 10 51.40 0.88 15.49
N ALA A 11 50.19 1.11 14.99
CA ALA A 11 48.95 0.50 15.44
C ALA A 11 49.04 -0.33 16.74
N PHE A 12 48.83 0.32 17.89
CA PHE A 12 48.11 -0.33 18.98
C PHE A 12 46.70 0.23 18.95
N ALA A 13 45.80 -0.55 18.35
CA ALA A 13 44.40 -0.58 18.74
C ALA A 13 44.40 -0.78 20.25
N GLN A 14 44.13 0.30 20.99
CA GLN A 14 44.06 0.28 22.43
C GLN A 14 42.79 -0.46 22.77
N ASP A 15 43.00 -1.72 23.13
CA ASP A 15 42.03 -2.63 23.70
C ASP A 15 41.48 -1.99 24.99
N ILE A 16 40.38 -1.27 24.81
CA ILE A 16 39.15 -1.44 25.59
C ILE A 16 39.42 -1.74 27.08
N ASP A 17 39.48 -0.66 27.85
CA ASP A 17 39.29 -0.67 29.30
C ASP A 17 37.78 -0.91 29.62
N ARG A 18 37.22 -2.02 29.10
CA ARG A 18 35.85 -2.44 29.39
C ARG A 18 35.94 -3.59 30.38
N ALA A 19 35.52 -3.31 31.61
CA ALA A 19 35.11 -4.33 32.56
C ALA A 19 34.29 -5.41 31.82
N PRO A 20 34.47 -6.71 32.12
CA PRO A 20 33.81 -7.78 31.36
C PRO A 20 32.30 -7.54 31.39
N LYS A 21 31.76 -7.04 30.26
CA LYS A 21 30.31 -7.00 30.07
C LYS A 21 29.87 -8.45 30.07
N SER A 22 28.86 -8.78 30.88
CA SER A 22 28.21 -10.08 30.82
C SER A 22 27.81 -10.36 29.37
N GLU A 23 27.88 -11.60 28.91
CA GLU A 23 27.51 -11.99 27.53
C GLU A 23 26.12 -11.44 27.15
N ALA A 24 25.20 -11.38 28.13
CA ALA A 24 23.88 -10.77 27.99
C ALA A 24 23.90 -9.25 27.67
N ASP A 25 24.87 -8.49 28.19
CA ASP A 25 25.03 -7.05 27.94
C ASP A 25 25.72 -6.75 26.59
N ALA A 26 26.44 -7.73 26.04
CA ALA A 26 27.06 -7.65 24.72
C ALA A 26 26.07 -7.97 23.61
N ASP A 27 25.20 -8.98 23.81
CA ASP A 27 24.13 -9.32 22.88
C ASP A 27 23.09 -8.20 22.76
N ALA A 28 22.67 -7.61 23.89
CA ALA A 28 21.71 -6.50 23.90
C ALA A 28 22.24 -5.25 23.16
N ASP A 29 23.52 -4.90 23.35
CA ASP A 29 24.18 -3.83 22.58
C ASP A 29 24.24 -4.18 21.08
N GLY A 30 24.54 -5.45 20.74
CA GLY A 30 24.61 -5.93 19.36
C GLY A 30 23.27 -5.84 18.62
N PHE A 31 22.17 -6.23 19.28
CA PHE A 31 20.82 -6.06 18.73
C PHE A 31 20.47 -4.58 18.52
N SER A 32 20.81 -3.71 19.47
CA SER A 32 20.57 -2.26 19.34
C SER A 32 21.37 -1.66 18.17
N LEU A 33 22.63 -2.08 17.98
CA LEU A 33 23.48 -1.62 16.88
C LEU A 33 22.99 -2.12 15.51
N MET A 34 22.51 -3.38 15.45
CA MET A 34 21.92 -3.93 14.23
C MET A 34 20.61 -3.22 13.86
N GLU A 35 19.78 -2.90 14.86
CA GLU A 35 18.57 -2.10 14.66
C GLU A 35 18.90 -0.70 14.13
N GLU A 36 19.94 -0.06 14.67
CA GLU A 36 20.41 1.25 14.21
C GLU A 36 20.97 1.20 12.78
N GLY A 37 21.73 0.15 12.45
CA GLY A 37 22.18 -0.12 11.09
C GLY A 37 21.03 -0.35 10.10
N ALA A 38 20.01 -1.11 10.50
CA ALA A 38 18.82 -1.32 9.68
C ALA A 38 18.03 -0.02 9.45
N LYS A 39 17.89 0.83 10.48
CA LYS A 39 17.27 2.16 10.35
C LYS A 39 18.03 3.06 9.38
N LEU A 40 19.37 3.07 9.44
CA LEU A 40 20.21 3.84 8.52
C LEU A 40 20.06 3.36 7.07
N LEU A 41 20.02 2.04 6.85
CA LEU A 41 19.80 1.45 5.52
C LEU A 41 18.43 1.81 4.96
N LEU A 42 17.36 1.60 5.75
CA LEU A 42 15.99 1.93 5.32
C LEU A 42 15.83 3.42 5.01
N ARG A 43 16.47 4.29 5.81
CA ARG A 43 16.50 5.73 5.55
C ARG A 43 17.21 6.05 4.24
N GLY A 44 18.35 5.43 3.97
CA GLY A 44 19.06 5.57 2.69
C GLY A 44 18.19 5.18 1.50
N LEU A 45 17.51 4.03 1.58
CA LEU A 45 16.59 3.57 0.54
C LEU A 45 15.42 4.54 0.33
N MET A 46 14.82 5.06 1.40
CA MET A 46 13.75 6.07 1.29
C MET A 46 14.23 7.35 0.63
N THR A 47 15.43 7.84 0.96
CA THR A 47 16.02 9.03 0.33
C THR A 47 16.32 8.80 -1.15
N GLU A 48 16.75 7.61 -1.56
CA GLU A 48 16.93 7.28 -2.98
C GLU A 48 15.59 7.18 -3.74
N MET A 49 14.53 6.70 -3.08
CA MET A 49 13.19 6.59 -3.66
C MET A 49 12.38 7.90 -3.63
N GLU A 50 12.78 8.88 -2.81
CA GLU A 50 12.11 10.18 -2.65
C GLU A 50 11.77 10.86 -3.99
N PRO A 51 12.69 10.93 -4.99
CA PRO A 51 12.36 11.56 -6.29
C PRO A 51 11.23 10.84 -7.04
N ALA A 52 11.20 9.50 -7.02
CA ALA A 52 10.17 8.71 -7.69
C ALA A 52 8.81 8.83 -6.97
N LEU A 53 8.82 8.89 -5.65
CA LEU A 53 7.62 9.13 -4.85
C LEU A 53 7.06 10.54 -5.08
N ASP A 54 7.92 11.54 -5.21
CA ASP A 54 7.55 12.93 -5.54
C ASP A 54 6.91 13.03 -6.93
N GLU A 55 7.47 12.36 -7.94
CA GLU A 55 6.90 12.30 -9.28
C GLU A 55 5.53 11.61 -9.28
N MET A 56 5.40 10.48 -8.58
CA MET A 56 4.12 9.80 -8.41
C MET A 56 3.10 10.69 -7.70
N SER A 57 3.53 11.42 -6.65
CA SER A 57 2.68 12.34 -5.92
C SER A 57 2.17 13.46 -6.83
N LYS A 58 3.03 14.04 -7.68
CA LYS A 58 2.62 15.06 -8.65
C LYS A 58 1.59 14.52 -9.65
N ALA A 59 1.82 13.33 -10.20
CA ALA A 59 0.88 12.70 -11.11
C ALA A 59 -0.50 12.42 -10.45
N LEU A 60 -0.50 12.04 -9.17
CA LEU A 60 -1.74 11.88 -8.40
C LEU A 60 -2.41 13.22 -8.09
N SER A 61 -1.64 14.27 -7.79
CA SER A 61 -2.18 15.63 -7.59
C SER A 61 -2.86 16.16 -8.84
N ASP A 62 -2.34 15.86 -10.04
CA ASP A 62 -2.99 16.25 -11.30
C ASP A 62 -4.33 15.52 -11.52
N LEU A 63 -4.47 14.30 -10.99
CA LEU A 63 -5.70 13.51 -11.03
C LEU A 63 -6.69 13.88 -9.91
N GLU A 64 -6.23 14.54 -8.85
CA GLU A 64 -7.05 14.92 -7.68
C GLU A 64 -8.34 15.66 -8.05
N PRO A 65 -8.35 16.67 -8.94
CA PRO A 65 -9.56 17.40 -9.29
C PRO A 65 -10.61 16.48 -9.93
N ALA A 66 -10.17 15.62 -10.86
CA ALA A 66 -11.04 14.66 -11.51
C ALA A 66 -11.59 13.61 -10.52
N LEU A 67 -10.75 13.15 -9.59
CA LEU A 67 -11.15 12.23 -8.50
C LEU A 67 -12.15 12.89 -7.54
N ARG A 68 -11.98 14.17 -7.20
CA ARG A 68 -12.91 14.92 -6.35
C ARG A 68 -14.30 15.05 -6.98
N GLU A 69 -14.37 15.24 -8.30
CA GLU A 69 -15.65 15.30 -9.03
C GLU A 69 -16.27 13.91 -9.24
N LEU A 70 -15.44 12.89 -9.50
CA LEU A 70 -15.88 11.52 -9.70
C LEU A 70 -16.39 10.89 -8.41
N GLY A 71 -15.75 11.18 -7.26
CA GLY A 71 -16.03 10.56 -5.96
C GLY A 71 -17.52 10.57 -5.59
N PRO A 72 -18.20 11.73 -5.51
CA PRO A 72 -19.62 11.78 -5.16
C PRO A 72 -20.52 11.03 -6.14
N LYS A 73 -20.22 11.10 -7.44
CA LYS A 73 -20.98 10.38 -8.48
C LYS A 73 -20.77 8.88 -8.40
N PHE A 74 -19.56 8.45 -8.09
CA PHE A 74 -19.22 7.04 -7.89
C PHE A 74 -19.91 6.48 -6.65
N GLN A 75 -19.95 7.24 -5.55
CA GLN A 75 -20.71 6.86 -4.36
C GLN A 75 -22.20 6.72 -4.63
N GLN A 76 -22.79 7.63 -5.42
CA GLN A 76 -24.19 7.53 -5.85
C GLN A 76 -24.43 6.28 -6.72
N LEU A 77 -23.51 5.97 -7.64
CA LEU A 77 -23.58 4.75 -8.45
C LEU A 77 -23.53 3.50 -7.59
N ILE A 78 -22.60 3.43 -6.62
CA ILE A 78 -22.51 2.34 -5.64
C ILE A 78 -23.82 2.19 -4.87
N ALA A 79 -24.39 3.29 -4.39
CA ALA A 79 -25.65 3.27 -3.65
C ALA A 79 -26.84 2.78 -4.50
N MET A 80 -26.87 3.14 -5.80
CA MET A 80 -27.91 2.69 -6.74
C MET A 80 -27.79 1.20 -7.08
N ILE A 81 -26.57 0.69 -7.24
CA ILE A 81 -26.31 -0.73 -7.53
C ILE A 81 -26.54 -1.59 -6.28
N GLY A 82 -26.21 -1.05 -5.09
CA GLY A 82 -26.27 -1.77 -3.83
C GLY A 82 -25.14 -2.79 -3.71
N ASP A 83 -25.48 -4.07 -3.80
CA ASP A 83 -24.51 -5.17 -3.66
C ASP A 83 -23.97 -5.63 -5.02
N PHE A 84 -22.72 -5.27 -5.30
CA PHE A 84 -22.00 -5.63 -6.54
C PHE A 84 -21.86 -7.13 -6.76
N ARG A 85 -21.93 -7.96 -5.70
CA ARG A 85 -21.80 -9.43 -5.84
C ARG A 85 -22.91 -10.05 -6.69
N ASN A 86 -24.04 -9.33 -6.82
CA ASN A 86 -25.15 -9.76 -7.64
C ASN A 86 -24.97 -9.44 -9.13
N TYR A 87 -23.86 -8.83 -9.53
CA TYR A 87 -23.63 -8.35 -10.89
C TYR A 87 -22.29 -8.81 -11.46
N ASP A 88 -22.28 -9.02 -12.76
CA ASP A 88 -21.07 -9.32 -13.52
C ASP A 88 -20.26 -8.05 -13.80
N ALA A 89 -19.04 -8.25 -14.31
CA ALA A 89 -18.20 -7.14 -14.75
C ALA A 89 -18.90 -6.30 -15.86
N PRO A 90 -18.70 -4.97 -15.88
CA PRO A 90 -19.29 -4.10 -16.89
C PRO A 90 -18.81 -4.45 -18.31
N VAL A 91 -19.73 -4.45 -19.29
CA VAL A 91 -19.42 -4.66 -20.71
C VAL A 91 -19.72 -3.40 -21.50
N MET A 92 -18.74 -2.92 -22.25
CA MET A 92 -18.91 -1.79 -23.16
C MET A 92 -19.59 -2.26 -24.45
N LEU A 93 -20.70 -1.62 -24.80
CA LEU A 93 -21.47 -1.90 -26.01
C LEU A 93 -20.92 -1.10 -27.21
N PRO A 94 -21.25 -1.48 -28.46
CA PRO A 94 -20.77 -0.77 -29.65
C PRO A 94 -21.15 0.71 -29.73
N ASN A 95 -22.22 1.12 -29.03
CA ASN A 95 -22.66 2.51 -28.94
C ASN A 95 -21.98 3.31 -27.82
N GLY A 96 -21.11 2.69 -27.02
CA GLY A 96 -20.42 3.32 -25.90
C GLY A 96 -21.14 3.22 -24.55
N ASP A 97 -22.35 2.67 -24.52
CA ASP A 97 -23.06 2.39 -23.26
C ASP A 97 -22.39 1.25 -22.49
N ILE A 98 -22.55 1.26 -21.17
CA ILE A 98 -22.04 0.22 -20.28
C ILE A 98 -23.21 -0.62 -19.78
N LEU A 99 -23.17 -1.93 -20.08
CA LEU A 99 -24.12 -2.92 -19.56
C LEU A 99 -23.53 -3.65 -18.35
N ILE A 100 -24.21 -3.56 -17.21
CA ILE A 100 -23.89 -4.32 -15.99
C ILE A 100 -25.00 -5.36 -15.81
N ARG A 101 -24.69 -6.64 -16.08
CA ARG A 101 -25.68 -7.73 -15.99
C ARG A 101 -25.76 -8.25 -14.57
N ARG A 102 -26.95 -8.68 -14.15
CA ARG A 102 -27.13 -9.35 -12.86
C ARG A 102 -26.68 -10.81 -13.01
N SER A 103 -25.80 -11.29 -12.13
CA SER A 103 -25.30 -12.66 -12.13
C SER A 103 -26.39 -13.65 -11.78
N GLU A 104 -27.26 -13.30 -10.82
CA GLU A 104 -28.42 -14.12 -10.46
C GLU A 104 -29.73 -13.48 -10.96
N PRO A 105 -30.55 -14.20 -11.74
CA PRO A 105 -31.88 -13.76 -12.12
C PRO A 105 -32.76 -13.55 -10.89
N ILE A 106 -33.49 -12.43 -10.84
CA ILE A 106 -34.58 -12.28 -9.87
C ILE A 106 -35.73 -13.17 -10.37
N LEU A 107 -36.09 -14.19 -9.60
CA LEU A 107 -37.34 -14.91 -9.85
C LEU A 107 -38.50 -13.93 -9.64
N PRO A 108 -39.46 -13.86 -10.58
CA PRO A 108 -40.63 -12.99 -10.41
C PRO A 108 -41.31 -13.35 -9.10
N ARG A 109 -41.56 -12.34 -8.29
CA ARG A 109 -42.29 -12.51 -7.03
C ARG A 109 -43.72 -12.98 -7.37
N PRO A 110 -44.30 -13.94 -6.62
CA PRO A 110 -45.56 -14.60 -7.00
C PRO A 110 -46.78 -13.67 -7.13
N ASP A 111 -46.73 -12.46 -6.58
CA ASP A 111 -47.70 -11.36 -6.74
C ASP A 111 -47.69 -10.71 -8.15
N PHE A 112 -46.64 -10.93 -8.95
CA PHE A 112 -46.59 -10.52 -10.37
C PHE A 112 -47.01 -11.64 -11.33
N LEU A 113 -47.49 -12.78 -10.81
CA LEU A 113 -48.14 -13.75 -11.66
C LEU A 113 -49.52 -13.20 -12.03
N PRO A 114 -49.84 -13.03 -13.32
CA PRO A 114 -51.20 -12.69 -13.70
C PRO A 114 -52.14 -13.71 -13.06
N GLY A 115 -53.23 -13.21 -12.45
CA GLY A 115 -54.25 -14.09 -11.91
C GLY A 115 -54.76 -15.05 -12.99
N PRO A 116 -55.50 -16.11 -12.63
CA PRO A 116 -56.02 -17.09 -13.60
C PRO A 116 -56.79 -16.50 -14.80
N ASN A 117 -57.19 -15.23 -14.72
CA ASN A 117 -57.88 -14.48 -15.78
C ASN A 117 -57.01 -13.42 -16.50
N GLY A 118 -55.70 -13.37 -16.26
CA GLY A 118 -54.83 -12.34 -16.86
C GLY A 118 -54.89 -10.97 -16.19
N GLU A 119 -55.51 -10.88 -15.01
CA GLU A 119 -55.65 -9.63 -14.27
C GLU A 119 -54.39 -9.37 -13.42
N THR A 120 -53.75 -8.23 -13.65
CA THR A 120 -52.79 -7.62 -12.73
C THR A 120 -53.53 -6.54 -11.95
N GLU A 121 -53.63 -6.68 -10.63
CA GLU A 121 -54.16 -5.62 -9.78
C GLU A 121 -53.24 -4.38 -9.89
N LEU A 122 -53.80 -3.27 -10.38
CA LEU A 122 -53.14 -1.96 -10.53
C LEU A 122 -53.46 -1.06 -9.35
#